data_AF-A0A2E7MNH0-F1
#
_entry.id   AF-A0A2E7MNH0-F1
#
_cell.length_a   1.000
_cell.length_b   1.000
_cell.length_c   1.000
_cell.angle_alpha   90.00
_cell.angle_beta   90.00
_cell.angle_gamma   90.00
#
_symmetry.space_group_name_H-M   'P 1'
#
loop_
_entity.id
_entity.type
_entity.pdbx_description
1 polymer ?
#
loop_
_entity_poly.entity_id
_entity_poly.type
_entity_poly.pdbx_seq_one_letter_code
_entity_poly.pdbx_strand_id
1 'polypeptide(L)'
;MSDAELGAAQDALSCLVSIPDEELPPGIERVNDGGGYTNGFSFAPAFEQLAMHPSIWPMLKELTAYKPRLASGSLRLNTHRDNRFGNMHSARED
;
A
#
# COMPACT_ATOMS: atom_id res chain seq x y z
N MET A 1 7.31 -13.43 6.37
CA MET A 1 5.84 -13.42 6.34
C MET A 1 5.35 -14.84 6.31
N SER A 2 4.52 -15.16 7.28
CA SER A 2 3.74 -16.39 7.35
C SER A 2 2.46 -16.27 6.51
N ASP A 3 1.84 -17.40 6.20
CA ASP A 3 0.57 -17.45 5.47
C ASP A 3 -0.55 -16.73 6.23
N ALA A 4 -0.52 -16.75 7.57
CA ALA A 4 -1.49 -16.06 8.41
C ALA A 4 -1.37 -14.52 8.31
N GLU A 5 -0.15 -13.99 8.33
CA GLU A 5 0.09 -12.54 8.17
C GLU A 5 -0.32 -12.07 6.77
N LEU A 6 -0.05 -12.89 5.75
CA LEU A 6 -0.47 -12.61 4.38
C LEU A 6 -2.00 -12.67 4.22
N GLY A 7 -2.64 -13.69 4.78
CA GLY A 7 -4.10 -13.84 4.76
C GLY A 7 -4.81 -12.66 5.41
N ALA A 8 -4.34 -12.20 6.57
CA ALA A 8 -4.91 -11.04 7.25
C ALA A 8 -4.86 -9.76 6.39
N ALA A 9 -3.78 -9.56 5.64
CA ALA A 9 -3.67 -8.43 4.72
C ALA A 9 -4.59 -8.58 3.49
N GLN A 10 -4.77 -9.80 2.97
CA GLN A 10 -5.68 -10.10 1.87
C GLN A 10 -7.15 -9.90 2.26
N ASP A 11 -7.52 -10.30 3.48
CA ASP A 11 -8.85 -10.10 4.02
C ASP A 11 -9.14 -8.60 4.22
N ALA A 12 -8.18 -7.86 4.80
CA ALA A 12 -8.28 -6.41 4.95
C ALA A 12 -8.43 -5.69 3.60
N LEU A 13 -7.67 -6.12 2.59
CA LEU A 13 -7.81 -5.60 1.23
C LEU A 13 -9.21 -5.89 0.67
N SER A 14 -9.72 -7.10 0.85
CA SER A 14 -11.05 -7.50 0.36
C SER A 14 -12.15 -6.67 1.00
N CYS A 15 -12.04 -6.38 2.30
CA CYS A 15 -12.94 -5.46 3.00
C CYS A 15 -12.85 -4.03 2.45
N LEU A 16 -11.66 -3.48 2.24
CA LEU A 16 -11.51 -2.13 1.69
C LEU A 16 -12.08 -2.02 0.27
N VAL A 17 -11.96 -3.07 -0.53
CA VAL A 17 -12.48 -3.13 -1.91
C VAL A 17 -14.01 -3.13 -1.96
N SER A 18 -14.68 -3.72 -0.97
CA SER A 18 -16.14 -3.78 -0.92
C SER A 18 -16.81 -2.51 -0.40
N ILE A 19 -16.06 -1.60 0.24
CA ILE A 19 -16.59 -0.33 0.75
C ILE A 19 -16.87 0.63 -0.43
N PRO A 20 -18.10 1.17 -0.55
CA PRO A 20 -18.43 2.20 -1.54
C PRO A 20 -17.73 3.53 -1.21
N ASP A 21 -17.54 4.38 -2.22
CA ASP A 21 -16.71 5.58 -2.08
C ASP A 21 -17.23 6.56 -1.02
N GLU A 22 -18.54 6.63 -0.86
CA GLU A 22 -19.22 7.48 0.12
C GLU A 22 -19.02 7.03 1.57
N GLU A 23 -18.64 5.76 1.77
CA GLU A 23 -18.44 5.13 3.08
C GLU A 23 -16.97 4.88 3.39
N LEU A 24 -16.05 5.35 2.53
CA LEU A 24 -14.63 5.20 2.77
C LEU A 24 -14.22 5.92 4.07
N PRO A 25 -13.30 5.34 4.86
CA PRO A 25 -12.80 6.00 6.05
C PRO A 25 -12.20 7.38 5.73
N PRO A 26 -12.35 8.37 6.63
CA PRO A 26 -11.81 9.70 6.41
C PRO A 26 -10.31 9.69 6.09
N GLY A 27 -9.92 10.41 5.04
CA GLY A 27 -8.53 10.50 4.59
C GLY A 27 -8.08 9.35 3.67
N ILE A 28 -8.94 8.35 3.42
CA ILE A 28 -8.74 7.33 2.39
C ILE A 28 -9.64 7.67 1.20
N GLU A 29 -9.02 7.80 0.04
CA GLU A 29 -9.74 8.17 -1.19
C GLU A 29 -9.40 7.18 -2.29
N ARG A 30 -10.41 6.75 -3.06
CA ARG A 30 -10.19 5.91 -4.23
C ARG A 30 -9.59 6.75 -5.35
N VAL A 31 -8.51 6.26 -5.95
CA VAL A 31 -7.83 6.98 -7.04
C VAL A 31 -8.48 6.60 -8.36
N ASN A 32 -9.13 7.58 -9.02
CA ASN A 32 -9.78 7.39 -10.32
C ASN A 32 -8.82 6.94 -11.43
N ASP A 33 -7.56 7.37 -11.37
CA ASP A 33 -6.54 7.06 -12.37
C ASP A 33 -5.39 6.18 -11.85
N GLY A 34 -5.23 5.01 -12.47
CA GLY A 34 -4.18 4.04 -12.15
C GLY A 34 -4.49 3.08 -11.00
N GLY A 35 -5.71 3.12 -10.47
CA GLY A 35 -6.21 2.14 -9.50
C GLY A 35 -5.66 2.31 -8.08
N GLY A 36 -6.46 1.89 -7.10
CA GLY A 36 -6.08 1.85 -5.68
C GLY A 36 -6.62 3.01 -4.85
N TYR A 37 -5.91 3.31 -3.76
CA TYR A 37 -6.35 4.19 -2.68
C TYR A 37 -5.22 5.09 -2.18
N THR A 38 -5.48 6.39 -2.11
CA THR A 38 -4.66 7.35 -1.38
C THR A 38 -4.76 7.04 0.11
N ASN A 39 -3.62 7.00 0.80
CA ASN A 39 -3.52 6.59 2.20
C ASN A 39 -4.14 5.21 2.53
N GLY A 40 -4.49 4.38 1.54
CA GLY A 40 -5.11 3.07 1.80
C GLY A 40 -4.23 2.14 2.64
N PHE A 41 -2.93 2.40 2.70
CA PHE A 41 -2.01 1.75 3.62
C PHE A 41 -2.42 1.87 5.09
N SER A 42 -3.09 2.95 5.50
CA SER A 42 -3.55 3.14 6.88
C SER A 42 -4.87 2.47 7.20
N PHE A 43 -5.49 1.75 6.26
CA PHE A 43 -6.81 1.14 6.46
C PHE A 43 -6.82 0.06 7.55
N ALA A 44 -5.76 -0.75 7.62
CA ALA A 44 -5.71 -1.88 8.54
C ALA A 44 -4.31 -2.06 9.15
N PRO A 45 -4.20 -2.47 10.43
CA PRO A 45 -2.93 -2.77 11.08
C PRO A 45 -2.10 -3.84 10.36
N ALA A 46 -2.76 -4.73 9.61
CA ALA A 46 -2.08 -5.75 8.80
C ALA A 46 -1.14 -5.12 7.76
N PHE A 47 -1.52 -4.00 7.14
CA PHE A 47 -0.65 -3.31 6.17
C PHE A 47 0.56 -2.66 6.83
N GLU A 48 0.38 -2.09 8.03
CA GLU A 48 1.49 -1.55 8.81
C GLU A 48 2.51 -2.64 9.18
N GLN A 49 2.02 -3.79 9.64
CA GLN A 49 2.86 -4.95 9.96
C GLN A 49 3.64 -5.45 8.74
N LEU A 50 3.06 -5.40 7.54
CA LEU A 50 3.77 -5.73 6.30
C LEU A 50 4.93 -4.78 6.02
N ALA A 51 4.72 -3.46 6.11
CA ALA A 51 5.80 -2.50 5.85
C ALA A 51 6.91 -2.55 6.90
N MET A 52 6.55 -2.87 8.14
CA MET A 52 7.48 -2.97 9.27
C MET A 52 7.95 -4.40 9.54
N HIS A 53 7.71 -5.34 8.62
CA HIS A 53 7.98 -6.76 8.86
C HIS A 53 9.46 -6.98 9.20
N PRO A 54 9.81 -7.76 10.25
CA PRO A 54 11.18 -7.91 10.73
C PRO A 54 12.18 -8.44 9.70
N SER A 55 11.73 -9.14 8.66
CA SER A 55 12.60 -9.57 7.56
C SER A 55 12.91 -8.46 6.54
N ILE A 56 12.05 -7.44 6.42
CA ILE A 56 12.19 -6.32 5.48
C ILE A 56 12.99 -5.19 6.13
N TRP A 57 12.75 -4.96 7.42
CA TRP A 57 13.34 -3.83 8.14
C TRP A 57 14.88 -3.76 8.13
N PRO A 58 15.64 -4.87 8.25
CA PRO A 58 17.09 -4.87 8.09
C PRO A 58 17.50 -4.36 6.71
N MET A 59 16.84 -4.82 5.64
CA MET A 59 17.14 -4.38 4.27
C MET A 59 16.89 -2.88 4.10
N LEU A 60 15.76 -2.37 4.62
CA LEU A 60 15.47 -0.94 4.58
C LEU A 60 16.52 -0.12 5.33
N LYS A 61 16.96 -0.57 6.51
CA LYS A 61 17.99 0.13 7.29
C LYS A 61 19.32 0.17 6.55
N GLU A 62 19.76 -0.93 5.94
CA GLU A 62 20.98 -0.96 5.13
C GLU A 62 20.91 0.04 3.96
N LEU A 63 19.79 0.06 3.24
CA LEU A 63 19.57 0.95 2.08
C LEU A 63 19.37 2.42 2.46
N THR A 64 19.11 2.73 3.72
CA THR A 64 18.79 4.10 4.20
C THR A 64 19.77 4.61 5.24
N ALA A 65 20.98 4.05 5.30
CA ALA A 65 22.01 4.42 6.28
C ALA A 65 21.49 4.43 7.73
N TYR A 66 20.70 3.41 8.06
CA TYR A 66 20.02 3.20 9.35
C TYR A 66 19.01 4.31 9.73
N LYS A 67 18.53 5.09 8.76
CA LYS A 67 17.55 6.18 8.98
C LYS A 67 16.32 6.02 8.08
N PRO A 68 15.59 4.89 8.14
CA PRO A 68 14.37 4.71 7.35
C PRO A 68 13.29 5.68 7.83
N ARG A 69 12.55 6.25 6.87
CA ARG A 69 11.40 7.12 7.13
C ARG A 69 10.23 6.68 6.26
N LEU A 70 9.09 6.41 6.88
CA LEU A 70 7.84 6.23 6.15
C LEU A 70 7.29 7.63 5.81
N ALA A 71 7.48 8.08 4.58
CA ALA A 71 7.04 9.40 4.13
C ALA A 71 5.58 9.40 3.64
N SER A 72 5.16 8.31 2.99
CA SER A 72 3.79 8.11 2.53
C SER A 72 3.54 6.62 2.28
N GLY A 73 2.27 6.25 2.20
CA GLY A 73 1.84 4.89 1.86
C GLY A 73 0.60 4.94 0.98
N SER A 74 0.66 4.29 -0.18
CA SER A 74 -0.50 4.09 -1.04
C SER A 74 -0.74 2.60 -1.19
N LEU A 75 -1.99 2.23 -1.46
CA LEU A 75 -2.36 0.87 -1.77
C LEU A 75 -2.79 0.83 -3.24
N ARG A 76 -2.09 0.05 -4.06
CA ARG A 76 -2.38 -0.07 -5.49
C ARG A 76 -3.11 -1.38 -5.76
N LEU A 77 -4.24 -1.28 -6.45
CA LEU A 77 -5.00 -2.43 -6.91
C LEU A 77 -4.92 -2.49 -8.43
N ASN A 78 -4.21 -3.49 -8.95
CA ASN A 78 -4.21 -3.81 -10.37
C ASN A 78 -5.09 -5.04 -10.58
N THR A 79 -6.02 -4.95 -11.53
CA THR A 79 -6.91 -6.05 -11.90
C THR A 79 -6.74 -6.34 -13.39
N HIS A 80 -7.15 -7.53 -13.85
CA HIS A 80 -7.14 -7.88 -15.27
C HIS A 80 -7.94 -6.93 -16.19
N ARG A 81 -8.76 -6.04 -15.62
CA ARG A 81 -9.48 -4.99 -16.35
C ARG A 81 -8.63 -3.74 -16.56
N ASP A 82 -7.59 -3.57 -15.76
CA ASP A 82 -6.64 -2.47 -15.88
C ASP A 82 -5.54 -2.83 -16.89
N ASN A 83 -5.83 -2.56 -18.16
CA ASN A 83 -4.87 -2.76 -19.26
C ASN A 83 -3.93 -1.55 -19.44
N ARG A 84 -3.90 -0.61 -18.50
CA ARG A 84 -3.03 0.56 -18.57
C ARG A 84 -1.65 0.20 -18.02
N PHE A 85 -0.62 0.48 -18.80
CA PHE A 85 0.74 0.46 -18.31
C PHE A 85 1.05 1.78 -17.60
N GLY A 86 1.74 1.70 -16.46
CA GLY A 86 2.31 2.90 -15.84
C GLY A 86 3.32 3.54 -16.79
N ASN A 87 3.20 4.86 -17.01
CA ASN A 87 4.21 5.59 -17.78
C ASN A 87 5.58 5.44 -17.10
N MET A 88 6.63 5.28 -17.90
CA MET A 88 8.00 5.26 -17.38
C MET A 88 8.34 6.63 -16.80
N HIS A 89 8.57 6.68 -15.49
CA HIS A 89 8.91 7.91 -14.77
C HIS A 89 10.01 7.61 -13.74
N SER A 90 10.71 8.65 -13.33
CA SER A 90 11.58 8.65 -12.16
C SER A 90 11.22 9.90 -11.38
N ALA A 91 10.99 9.77 -10.07
CA ALA A 91 11.02 10.93 -9.19
C ALA A 91 12.48 11.40 -9.16
N ARG A 92 12.86 12.29 -10.08
CA ARG A 92 14.13 13.00 -9.96
C ARG A 92 13.96 14.03 -8.85
N GLU A 93 15.01 14.22 -8.07
CA GLU A 93 15.09 15.29 -7.08
C GLU A 93 14.97 16.63 -7.83
N ASP A 94 13.91 17.40 -7.56
CA ASP A 94 13.91 18.86 -7.76
C ASP A 94 14.62 19.52 -6.56
#